data_AF-A0A521PH32-F1
#
_entry.id   AF-A0A521PH32-F1
#
_cell.length_a   1.000
_cell.length_b   1.000
_cell.length_c   1.000
_cell.angle_alpha   90.00
_cell.angle_beta   90.00
_cell.angle_gamma   90.00
#
_symmetry.space_group_name_H-M   'P 1'
#
loop_
_entity.id
_entity.type
_entity.pdbx_description
1 polymer ?
#
loop_
_entity_poly.entity_id
_entity_poly.type
_entity_poly.pdbx_seq_one_letter_code
_entity_poly.pdbx_strand_id
1 'polypeptide(L)'
;MGKGRAAGRKLQVFYSEELAAEICAELAAGWSMRSICAKPGRPHAGTVRNWEMRHPEFEMAVRAAYRQVTIGQRRRDREAAAELAARPAPVRGGKTSTYTRAVGEAICERLAEGESLTSIGKDPAMPCYGTILAWVKRHPKFEDMYVLAREIQGHYLFDEMRDVALAATKDTLPVDRFRFDVNRYQASRLAPKKYLERLVAAEEMAELGIGPRGGVSRGRGRDGDDARRVVFHVTHFEKGPNGTVLAAPPRNAREAQAWIEATGAPYVDGIGPNGQMRPPMIPLSDR
;
A
#
# COMPACT_ATOMS: atom_id res chain seq x y z
N MET A 1 -7.39 43.78 -63.01
CA MET A 1 -7.52 42.61 -62.13
C MET A 1 -8.65 42.86 -61.14
N GLY A 2 -9.79 42.20 -61.32
CA GLY A 2 -10.94 42.27 -60.40
C GLY A 2 -11.53 40.87 -60.24
N LYS A 3 -11.57 40.38 -59.01
CA LYS A 3 -11.90 38.99 -58.65
C LYS A 3 -13.36 38.65 -59.03
N GLY A 4 -13.55 37.81 -60.05
CA GLY A 4 -14.82 37.14 -60.30
C GLY A 4 -14.98 35.95 -59.36
N ARG A 5 -15.76 36.11 -58.28
CA ARG A 5 -16.25 34.98 -57.48
C ARG A 5 -17.15 34.12 -58.38
N ALA A 6 -16.67 32.94 -58.79
CA ALA A 6 -17.52 31.91 -59.35
C ALA A 6 -18.44 31.39 -58.23
N ALA A 7 -19.68 31.87 -58.23
CA ALA A 7 -20.72 31.39 -57.34
C ALA A 7 -21.09 29.97 -57.76
N GLY A 8 -20.60 28.96 -57.04
CA GLY A 8 -21.14 27.61 -57.13
C GLY A 8 -22.60 27.64 -56.68
N ARG A 9 -23.55 27.63 -57.63
CA ARG A 9 -24.98 27.43 -57.34
C ARG A 9 -25.12 26.03 -56.73
N LYS A 10 -25.24 25.96 -55.40
CA LYS A 10 -25.65 24.74 -54.72
C LYS A 10 -26.99 24.32 -55.31
N LEU A 11 -27.06 23.13 -55.91
CA LEU A 11 -28.29 22.53 -56.42
C LEU A 11 -29.35 22.63 -55.31
N GLN A 12 -30.43 23.37 -55.57
CA GLN A 12 -31.54 23.46 -54.64
C GLN A 12 -32.26 22.12 -54.69
N VAL A 13 -32.01 21.29 -53.67
CA VAL A 13 -32.78 20.06 -53.45
C VAL A 13 -34.10 20.48 -52.84
N PHE A 14 -35.20 20.21 -53.53
CA PHE A 14 -36.56 20.48 -53.06
C PHE A 14 -37.10 19.31 -52.23
N TYR A 15 -38.10 19.59 -51.41
CA TYR A 15 -38.78 18.54 -50.65
C TYR A 15 -39.50 17.61 -51.62
N SER A 16 -39.29 16.30 -51.47
CA SER A 16 -40.13 15.26 -52.06
C SER A 16 -40.40 14.20 -51.01
N GLU A 17 -41.57 13.56 -51.07
CA GLU A 17 -41.96 12.49 -50.16
C GLU A 17 -41.04 11.27 -50.29
N GLU A 18 -40.57 10.97 -51.49
CA GLU A 18 -39.62 9.88 -51.75
C GLU A 18 -38.27 10.12 -51.06
N LEU A 19 -37.71 11.34 -51.19
CA LEU A 19 -36.44 11.69 -50.57
C LEU A 19 -36.58 11.76 -49.04
N ALA A 20 -37.71 12.23 -48.54
CA ALA A 20 -38.04 12.22 -47.12
C ALA A 20 -38.11 10.78 -46.57
N ALA A 21 -38.73 9.86 -47.29
CA ALA A 21 -38.79 8.44 -46.94
C ALA A 21 -37.40 7.79 -46.95
N GLU A 22 -36.56 8.08 -47.95
CA GLU A 22 -35.17 7.60 -48.01
C GLU A 22 -34.36 8.07 -46.80
N ILE A 23 -34.46 9.35 -46.43
CA ILE A 23 -33.79 9.90 -45.24
C ILE A 23 -34.27 9.15 -43.98
N CYS A 24 -35.57 8.92 -43.83
CA CYS A 24 -36.11 8.18 -42.69
C CYS A 24 -35.66 6.72 -42.65
N ALA A 25 -35.54 6.06 -43.80
CA ALA A 25 -35.05 4.68 -43.89
C ALA A 25 -33.56 4.58 -43.51
N GLU A 26 -32.72 5.51 -43.97
CA GLU A 26 -31.32 5.57 -43.58
C GLU A 26 -31.15 5.87 -42.08
N LEU A 27 -31.98 6.75 -41.52
CA LEU A 27 -32.03 6.99 -40.07
C LEU A 27 -32.42 5.72 -39.31
N ALA A 28 -33.44 4.99 -39.75
CA ALA A 28 -33.89 3.74 -39.14
C ALA A 28 -32.81 2.64 -39.20
N ALA A 29 -31.99 2.64 -40.25
CA ALA A 29 -30.82 1.78 -40.38
C ALA A 29 -29.63 2.20 -39.48
N GLY A 30 -29.75 3.30 -38.74
CA GLY A 30 -28.76 3.76 -37.75
C GLY A 30 -27.73 4.74 -38.29
N TRP A 31 -27.90 5.26 -39.52
CA TRP A 31 -27.05 6.35 -40.01
C TRP A 31 -27.41 7.66 -39.32
N SER A 32 -26.41 8.50 -39.05
CA SER A 32 -26.66 9.81 -38.46
C SER A 32 -27.22 10.79 -39.51
N MET A 33 -28.09 11.72 -39.11
CA MET A 33 -28.57 12.78 -40.01
C MET A 33 -27.43 13.53 -40.71
N ARG A 34 -26.33 13.76 -39.99
CA ARG A 34 -25.12 14.42 -40.52
C ARG A 34 -24.47 13.60 -41.64
N SER A 35 -24.34 12.28 -41.49
CA SER A 35 -23.75 11.41 -42.52
C SER A 35 -24.65 11.25 -43.74
N ILE A 36 -25.98 11.26 -43.53
CA ILE A 36 -26.95 11.21 -44.63
C ILE A 36 -26.83 12.49 -45.48
N CYS A 37 -26.87 13.67 -44.84
CA CYS A 37 -26.79 14.96 -45.51
C CYS A 37 -25.42 15.26 -46.17
N ALA A 38 -24.38 14.47 -45.86
CA ALA A 38 -23.04 14.65 -46.42
C ALA A 38 -22.87 13.98 -47.81
N LYS A 39 -23.79 13.11 -48.24
CA LYS A 39 -23.67 12.43 -49.54
C LYS A 39 -23.94 13.40 -50.70
N PRO A 40 -23.29 13.21 -51.87
CA PRO A 40 -23.55 14.03 -53.05
C PRO A 40 -25.04 14.04 -53.43
N GLY A 41 -25.58 15.21 -53.76
CA GLY A 41 -27.00 15.37 -54.15
C GLY A 41 -28.00 15.32 -52.99
N ARG A 42 -27.56 15.16 -51.74
CA ARG A 42 -28.45 15.20 -50.56
C ARG A 42 -28.72 16.64 -50.10
N PRO A 43 -29.87 16.89 -49.45
CA PRO A 43 -30.15 18.18 -48.85
C PRO A 43 -29.19 18.45 -47.70
N HIS A 44 -28.86 19.73 -47.49
CA HIS A 44 -28.08 20.14 -46.34
C HIS A 44 -28.90 19.94 -45.04
N ALA A 45 -28.26 19.65 -43.91
CA ALA A 45 -28.95 19.38 -42.64
C ALA A 45 -29.89 20.52 -42.19
N GLY A 46 -29.50 21.78 -42.45
CA GLY A 46 -30.37 22.93 -42.20
C GLY A 46 -31.63 22.98 -43.07
N THR A 47 -31.56 22.44 -44.29
CA THR A 47 -32.70 22.29 -45.20
C THR A 47 -33.65 21.21 -44.69
N VAL A 48 -33.12 20.06 -44.26
CA VAL A 48 -33.92 18.98 -43.66
C VAL A 48 -34.65 19.45 -42.40
N ARG A 49 -33.96 20.21 -41.53
CA ARG A 49 -34.58 20.82 -40.34
C ARG A 49 -35.71 21.79 -40.70
N ASN A 50 -35.59 22.53 -41.80
CA ASN A 50 -36.66 23.40 -42.29
C ASN A 50 -37.84 22.59 -42.82
N TRP A 51 -37.59 21.44 -43.44
CA TRP A 51 -38.64 20.52 -43.86
C TRP A 51 -39.38 19.89 -42.69
N GLU A 52 -38.67 19.44 -41.64
CA GLU A 52 -39.30 18.94 -40.40
C GLU A 52 -40.26 19.99 -39.79
N MET A 53 -39.93 21.28 -39.86
CA MET A 53 -40.81 22.34 -39.35
C MET A 53 -42.03 22.62 -40.24
N ARG A 54 -41.93 22.38 -41.56
CA ARG A 54 -42.97 22.74 -42.54
C ARG A 54 -43.86 21.57 -42.95
N HIS A 55 -43.41 20.33 -42.71
CA HIS A 55 -44.10 19.10 -43.08
C HIS A 55 -44.23 18.19 -41.84
N PRO A 56 -45.37 18.26 -41.11
CA PRO A 56 -45.57 17.49 -39.88
C PRO A 56 -45.46 15.97 -40.05
N GLU A 57 -45.89 15.44 -41.20
CA GLU A 57 -45.79 14.01 -41.52
C GLU A 57 -44.34 13.53 -41.60
N PHE A 58 -43.46 14.35 -42.19
CA PHE A 58 -42.03 14.07 -42.26
C PHE A 58 -41.38 14.11 -40.88
N GLU A 59 -41.75 15.08 -40.04
CA GLU A 59 -41.28 15.15 -38.65
C GLU A 59 -41.66 13.91 -37.84
N MET A 60 -42.91 13.46 -37.98
CA MET A 60 -43.38 12.23 -37.35
C MET A 60 -42.62 10.99 -37.85
N ALA A 61 -42.33 10.92 -39.15
CA ALA A 61 -41.55 9.85 -39.75
C ALA A 61 -40.10 9.83 -39.24
N VAL A 62 -39.43 11.00 -39.15
CA VAL A 62 -38.08 11.14 -38.59
C VAL A 62 -38.06 10.70 -37.12
N ARG A 63 -39.04 11.12 -36.32
CA ARG A 63 -39.17 10.68 -34.92
C ARG A 63 -39.41 9.18 -34.81
N ALA A 64 -40.23 8.60 -35.70
CA ALA A 64 -40.46 7.15 -35.72
C ALA A 64 -39.18 6.38 -36.07
N ALA A 65 -38.39 6.86 -37.03
CA ALA A 65 -37.10 6.29 -37.41
C ALA A 65 -36.10 6.28 -36.24
N TYR A 66 -35.95 7.40 -35.52
CA TYR A 66 -35.09 7.45 -34.33
C TYR A 66 -35.57 6.52 -33.19
N ARG A 67 -36.89 6.34 -33.04
CA ARG A 67 -37.44 5.37 -32.08
C ARG A 67 -37.07 3.93 -32.46
N GLN A 68 -37.09 3.58 -33.74
CA GLN A 68 -36.68 2.24 -34.22
C GLN A 68 -35.20 1.95 -33.90
N VAL A 69 -34.30 2.92 -34.08
CA VAL A 69 -32.88 2.77 -33.69
C VAL A 69 -32.73 2.53 -32.19
N THR A 70 -33.49 3.27 -31.37
CA THR A 70 -33.46 3.13 -29.90
C THR A 70 -33.95 1.74 -29.46
N ILE A 71 -34.95 1.18 -30.14
CA ILE A 71 -35.45 -0.18 -29.88
C ILE A 71 -34.41 -1.23 -30.31
N GLY A 72 -33.76 -1.06 -31.46
CA GLY A 72 -32.72 -1.96 -31.96
C GLY A 72 -31.43 -1.94 -31.13
N GLN A 73 -31.05 -0.80 -30.55
CA GLN A 73 -29.94 -0.70 -29.59
C GLN A 73 -30.29 -1.40 -28.28
N ARG A 74 -31.46 -1.11 -27.70
CA ARG A 74 -31.91 -1.76 -26.44
C ARG A 74 -32.05 -3.27 -26.57
N ARG A 75 -32.44 -3.78 -27.75
CA ARG A 75 -32.50 -5.23 -28.01
C ARG A 75 -31.10 -5.84 -27.99
N ARG A 76 -30.14 -5.24 -28.69
CA ARG A 76 -28.73 -5.67 -28.67
C ARG A 76 -28.13 -5.58 -27.26
N ASP A 77 -28.43 -4.54 -26.50
CA ASP A 77 -27.96 -4.39 -25.13
C ASP A 77 -28.56 -5.49 -24.22
N ARG A 78 -29.84 -5.84 -24.40
CA ARG A 78 -30.49 -6.95 -23.69
C ARG A 78 -29.91 -8.31 -24.08
N GLU A 79 -29.64 -8.53 -25.36
CA GLU A 79 -29.00 -9.75 -25.87
C GLU A 79 -27.58 -9.89 -25.31
N ALA A 80 -26.78 -8.81 -25.31
CA ALA A 80 -25.43 -8.80 -24.74
C ALA A 80 -25.44 -8.98 -23.21
N ALA A 81 -26.41 -8.39 -22.50
CA ALA A 81 -26.58 -8.61 -21.06
C ALA A 81 -27.00 -10.06 -20.76
N ALA A 82 -27.87 -10.66 -21.58
CA ALA A 82 -28.26 -12.06 -21.46
C ALA A 82 -27.09 -13.00 -21.76
N GLU A 83 -26.26 -12.71 -22.77
CA GLU A 83 -25.04 -13.46 -23.07
C GLU A 83 -24.05 -13.39 -21.89
N LEU A 84 -23.84 -12.20 -21.32
CA LEU A 84 -22.98 -12.02 -20.15
C LEU A 84 -23.51 -12.78 -18.92
N ALA A 85 -24.83 -12.82 -18.73
CA ALA A 85 -25.47 -13.57 -17.65
C ALA A 85 -25.44 -15.10 -17.88
N ALA A 86 -25.46 -15.54 -19.14
CA ALA A 86 -25.36 -16.94 -19.53
C ALA A 86 -23.92 -17.48 -19.50
N ARG A 87 -22.91 -16.59 -19.51
CA ARG A 87 -21.52 -17.02 -19.27
C ARG A 87 -21.41 -17.62 -17.87
N PRO A 88 -20.83 -18.83 -17.74
CA PRO A 88 -20.62 -19.41 -16.43
C PRO A 88 -19.76 -18.45 -15.60
N ALA A 89 -20.19 -18.18 -14.37
CA ALA A 89 -19.40 -17.38 -13.45
C ALA A 89 -17.98 -17.94 -13.38
N PRO A 90 -16.93 -17.10 -13.37
CA PRO A 90 -15.58 -17.61 -13.15
C PRO A 90 -15.60 -18.40 -11.85
N VAL A 91 -15.08 -19.62 -11.88
CA VAL A 91 -15.08 -20.51 -10.72
C VAL A 91 -14.32 -19.79 -9.59
N ARG A 92 -15.06 -19.15 -8.68
CA ARG A 92 -14.53 -18.60 -7.43
C ARG A 92 -14.43 -19.74 -6.43
N GLY A 93 -13.62 -20.72 -6.78
CA GLY A 93 -13.28 -21.87 -5.96
C GLY A 93 -11.77 -21.99 -6.00
N GLY A 94 -11.13 -21.78 -4.84
CA GLY A 94 -9.69 -21.89 -4.70
C GLY A 94 -9.19 -23.20 -5.31
N LYS A 95 -8.11 -23.12 -6.09
CA LYS A 95 -7.27 -24.28 -6.36
C LYS A 95 -7.13 -25.02 -5.03
N THR A 96 -7.50 -26.31 -5.02
CA THR A 96 -7.16 -27.25 -3.95
C THR A 96 -5.79 -26.85 -3.42
N SER A 97 -5.69 -26.53 -2.13
CA SER A 97 -4.44 -26.07 -1.53
C SER A 97 -3.33 -27.01 -1.99
N THR A 98 -2.33 -26.52 -2.72
CA THR A 98 -1.15 -27.30 -3.12
C THR A 98 -0.29 -27.66 -1.91
N TYR A 99 -0.77 -27.36 -0.70
CA TYR A 99 -0.13 -27.72 0.55
C TYR A 99 -0.01 -29.23 0.66
N THR A 100 1.23 -29.68 0.71
CA THR A 100 1.59 -31.00 1.18
C THR A 100 2.52 -30.83 2.38
N ARG A 101 2.49 -31.80 3.30
CA ARG A 101 3.35 -31.78 4.48
C ARG A 101 4.84 -31.69 4.09
N ALA A 102 5.26 -32.42 3.06
CA ALA A 102 6.63 -32.43 2.58
C ALA A 102 7.11 -31.03 2.11
N VAL A 103 6.25 -30.28 1.41
CA VAL A 103 6.57 -28.90 1.01
C VAL A 103 6.65 -27.99 2.25
N GLY A 104 5.74 -28.18 3.22
CA GLY A 104 5.81 -27.46 4.49
C GLY A 104 7.12 -27.72 5.26
N GLU A 105 7.55 -28.97 5.32
CA GLU A 105 8.82 -29.38 5.96
C GLU A 105 10.03 -28.77 5.24
N ALA A 106 10.07 -28.83 3.90
CA ALA A 106 11.15 -28.22 3.11
C ALA A 106 11.25 -26.69 3.30
N ILE A 107 10.11 -26.00 3.44
CA ILE A 107 10.10 -24.56 3.76
C ILE A 107 10.68 -24.31 5.16
N CYS A 108 10.31 -25.13 6.14
CA CYS A 108 10.76 -24.99 7.52
C CYS A 108 12.27 -25.28 7.65
N GLU A 109 12.79 -26.27 6.93
CA GLU A 109 14.21 -26.58 6.87
C GLU A 109 15.02 -25.40 6.32
N ARG A 110 14.64 -24.86 5.16
CA ARG A 110 15.30 -23.68 4.57
C ARG A 110 15.24 -22.44 5.46
N LEU A 111 14.11 -22.22 6.15
CA LEU A 111 13.99 -21.14 7.12
C LEU A 111 14.97 -21.31 8.29
N ALA A 112 15.04 -22.53 8.84
CA ALA A 112 15.92 -22.86 9.95
C ALA A 112 17.40 -22.65 9.62
N GLU A 113 17.79 -22.87 8.35
CA GLU A 113 19.13 -22.61 7.81
C GLU A 113 19.41 -21.11 7.49
N GLY A 114 18.54 -20.20 7.93
CA GLY A 114 18.77 -18.76 7.76
C GLY A 114 18.14 -18.15 6.52
N GLU A 115 17.58 -18.93 5.59
CA GLU A 115 17.00 -18.38 4.37
C GLU A 115 15.74 -17.54 4.67
N SER A 116 15.59 -16.40 3.99
CA SER A 116 14.39 -15.57 4.14
C SER A 116 13.20 -16.16 3.40
N LEU A 117 11.99 -15.97 3.95
CA LEU A 117 10.75 -16.41 3.30
C LEU A 117 10.53 -15.79 1.92
N THR A 118 11.05 -14.58 1.70
CA THR A 118 11.04 -13.91 0.40
C THR A 118 11.94 -14.61 -0.61
N SER A 119 13.12 -15.08 -0.18
CA SER A 119 14.03 -15.85 -1.03
C SER A 119 13.42 -17.22 -1.38
N ILE A 120 12.90 -17.93 -0.38
CA ILE A 120 12.19 -19.19 -0.57
C ILE A 120 11.05 -19.02 -1.58
N GLY A 121 10.23 -17.98 -1.44
CA GLY A 121 9.11 -17.72 -2.34
C GLY A 121 9.49 -17.24 -3.75
N LYS A 122 10.77 -16.98 -4.03
CA LYS A 122 11.27 -16.70 -5.39
C LYS A 122 11.67 -17.97 -6.15
N ASP A 123 11.90 -19.07 -5.44
CA ASP A 123 12.20 -20.36 -6.04
C ASP A 123 10.96 -20.87 -6.82
N PRO A 124 11.07 -21.16 -8.14
CA PRO A 124 9.96 -21.66 -8.94
C PRO A 124 9.34 -22.97 -8.43
N ALA A 125 10.10 -23.78 -7.69
CA ALA A 125 9.61 -25.02 -7.08
C ALA A 125 8.84 -24.80 -5.77
N MET A 126 8.88 -23.58 -5.22
CA MET A 126 8.26 -23.24 -3.95
C MET A 126 7.00 -22.39 -4.12
N PRO A 127 6.05 -22.48 -3.18
CA PRO A 127 4.93 -21.55 -3.13
C PRO A 127 5.40 -20.12 -2.87
N CYS A 128 4.68 -19.14 -3.41
CA CYS A 128 5.02 -17.74 -3.18
C CYS A 128 4.77 -17.31 -1.72
N TYR A 129 5.41 -16.21 -1.31
CA TYR A 129 5.35 -15.66 0.05
C TYR A 129 3.93 -15.59 0.63
N GLY A 130 2.98 -15.03 -0.13
CA GLY A 130 1.59 -14.88 0.30
C GLY A 130 0.88 -16.21 0.50
N THR A 131 1.19 -17.22 -0.33
CA THR A 131 0.64 -18.57 -0.19
C THR A 131 1.18 -19.25 1.06
N ILE A 132 2.48 -19.10 1.36
CA ILE A 132 3.06 -19.69 2.59
C ILE A 132 2.41 -19.10 3.84
N LEU A 133 2.29 -17.77 3.92
CA LEU A 133 1.61 -17.13 5.06
C LEU A 133 0.13 -17.52 5.17
N ALA A 134 -0.54 -17.74 4.04
CA ALA A 134 -1.91 -18.25 4.05
C ALA A 134 -1.98 -19.70 4.59
N TRP A 135 -0.97 -20.53 4.31
CA TRP A 135 -0.89 -21.89 4.85
C TRP A 135 -0.62 -21.90 6.35
N VAL A 136 0.26 -21.04 6.85
CA VAL A 136 0.50 -20.89 8.30
C VAL A 136 -0.82 -20.69 9.04
N LYS A 137 -1.68 -19.79 8.55
CA LYS A 137 -2.99 -19.51 9.19
C LYS A 137 -4.03 -20.64 9.03
N ARG A 138 -3.92 -21.47 7.99
CA ARG A 138 -4.95 -22.46 7.62
C ARG A 138 -4.63 -23.87 8.13
N HIS A 139 -3.37 -24.15 8.45
CA HIS A 139 -2.89 -25.49 8.79
C HIS A 139 -2.15 -25.44 10.15
N PRO A 140 -2.81 -25.70 11.29
CA PRO A 140 -2.20 -25.56 12.62
C PRO A 140 -0.91 -26.36 12.81
N LYS A 141 -0.85 -27.60 12.30
CA LYS A 141 0.39 -28.40 12.35
C LYS A 141 1.57 -27.77 11.58
N PHE A 142 1.27 -27.03 10.51
CA PHE A 142 2.29 -26.29 9.76
C PHE A 142 2.70 -25.02 10.51
N GLU A 143 1.75 -24.35 11.16
CA GLU A 143 2.05 -23.22 12.04
C GLU A 143 3.04 -23.61 13.13
N ASP A 144 2.81 -24.73 13.82
CA ASP A 144 3.70 -25.23 14.87
C ASP A 144 5.14 -25.44 14.35
N MET A 145 5.28 -26.14 13.21
CA MET A 145 6.59 -26.37 12.57
C MET A 145 7.23 -25.06 12.09
N TYR A 146 6.44 -24.15 11.54
CA TYR A 146 6.91 -22.85 11.05
C TYR A 146 7.42 -21.96 12.18
N VAL A 147 6.71 -21.91 13.31
CA VAL A 147 7.12 -21.15 14.50
C VAL A 147 8.42 -21.70 15.06
N LEU A 148 8.53 -23.03 15.18
CA LEU A 148 9.78 -23.67 15.61
C LEU A 148 10.94 -23.38 14.63
N ALA A 149 10.70 -23.46 13.32
CA ALA A 149 11.70 -23.13 12.31
C ALA A 149 12.16 -21.67 12.41
N ARG A 150 11.26 -20.73 12.74
CA ARG A 150 11.61 -19.33 12.99
C ARG A 150 12.47 -19.15 14.25
N GLU A 151 12.21 -19.91 15.31
CA GLU A 151 13.06 -19.90 16.50
C GLU A 151 14.46 -20.44 16.18
N ILE A 152 14.55 -21.56 15.45
CA ILE A 152 15.82 -22.15 15.00
C ILE A 152 16.58 -21.19 14.07
N GLN A 153 15.88 -20.52 13.15
CA GLN A 153 16.45 -19.47 12.31
C GLN A 153 17.13 -18.38 13.15
N GLY A 154 16.50 -18.00 14.27
CA GLY A 154 17.10 -17.04 15.20
C GLY A 154 18.42 -17.53 15.80
N HIS A 155 18.57 -18.83 16.04
CA HIS A 155 19.85 -19.45 16.47
C HIS A 155 20.88 -19.42 15.34
N TYR A 156 20.50 -19.81 14.13
CA TYR A 156 21.39 -19.79 12.96
C TYR A 156 21.97 -18.39 12.71
N LEU A 157 21.10 -17.36 12.67
CA LEU A 157 21.53 -15.98 12.43
C LEU A 157 22.47 -15.45 13.53
N PHE A 158 22.31 -15.94 14.76
CA PHE A 158 23.20 -15.60 15.86
C PHE A 158 24.60 -16.22 15.68
N ASP A 159 24.67 -17.48 15.25
CA ASP A 159 25.95 -18.14 14.99
C ASP A 159 26.62 -17.53 13.74
N GLU A 160 25.87 -17.26 12.67
CA GLU A 160 26.37 -16.58 11.47
C GLU A 160 26.96 -15.20 11.79
N MET A 161 26.34 -14.45 12.70
CA MET A 161 26.83 -13.14 13.13
C MET A 161 28.26 -13.22 13.71
N ARG A 162 28.59 -14.29 14.44
CA ARG A 162 29.95 -14.51 14.96
C ARG A 162 30.93 -14.74 13.81
N ASP A 163 30.55 -15.54 12.82
CA ASP A 163 31.42 -15.85 11.68
C ASP A 163 31.67 -14.60 10.82
N VAL A 164 30.63 -13.78 10.58
CA VAL A 164 30.76 -12.48 9.91
C VAL A 164 31.73 -11.57 10.65
N ALA A 165 31.65 -11.51 11.99
CA ALA A 165 32.54 -10.68 12.79
C ALA A 165 34.01 -11.15 12.72
N LEU A 166 34.25 -12.47 12.68
CA LEU A 166 35.60 -13.05 12.60
C LEU A 166 36.21 -12.93 11.20
N ALA A 167 35.39 -12.96 10.15
CA ALA A 167 35.82 -12.81 8.77
C ALA A 167 36.02 -11.36 8.33
N ALA A 168 35.50 -10.38 9.10
CA ALA A 168 35.54 -8.97 8.74
C ALA A 168 36.97 -8.44 8.60
N THR A 169 37.22 -7.74 7.49
CA THR A 169 38.48 -7.04 7.21
C THR A 169 38.26 -5.53 7.26
N LYS A 170 39.33 -4.74 7.27
CA LYS A 170 39.23 -3.27 7.31
C LYS A 170 38.41 -2.71 6.13
N ASP A 171 38.52 -3.33 4.95
CA ASP A 171 37.84 -2.87 3.74
C ASP A 171 36.36 -3.30 3.69
N THR A 172 36.01 -4.45 4.29
CA THR A 172 34.64 -4.96 4.32
C THR A 172 33.84 -4.52 5.55
N LEU A 173 34.52 -3.94 6.55
CA LEU A 173 33.97 -3.59 7.86
C LEU A 173 32.63 -2.83 7.81
N PRO A 174 32.40 -1.83 6.92
CA PRO A 174 31.11 -1.14 6.88
C PRO A 174 29.93 -2.07 6.53
N VAL A 175 30.12 -2.97 5.56
CA VAL A 175 29.08 -3.91 5.11
C VAL A 175 28.90 -5.03 6.13
N ASP A 176 29.98 -5.58 6.66
CA ASP A 176 29.93 -6.66 7.65
C ASP A 176 29.34 -6.17 8.96
N ARG A 177 29.60 -4.91 9.34
CA ARG A 177 28.94 -4.29 10.49
C ARG A 177 27.43 -4.16 10.27
N PHE A 178 27.00 -3.72 9.08
CA PHE A 178 25.58 -3.63 8.76
C PHE A 178 24.92 -5.01 8.81
N ARG A 179 25.55 -6.05 8.24
CA ARG A 179 25.07 -7.44 8.30
C ARG A 179 24.95 -7.92 9.74
N PHE A 180 25.98 -7.68 10.55
CA PHE A 180 25.97 -8.00 11.98
C PHE A 180 24.77 -7.36 12.69
N ASP A 181 24.52 -6.07 12.48
CA ASP A 181 23.44 -5.35 13.16
C ASP A 181 22.05 -5.85 12.69
N VAL A 182 21.88 -6.17 11.40
CA VAL A 182 20.63 -6.78 10.87
C VAL A 182 20.39 -8.17 11.47
N ASN A 183 21.41 -9.04 11.47
CA ASN A 183 21.29 -10.39 12.00
C ASN A 183 21.05 -10.38 13.51
N ARG A 184 21.74 -9.51 14.26
CA ARG A 184 21.47 -9.28 15.70
C ARG A 184 20.01 -8.89 15.93
N TYR A 185 19.50 -7.94 15.17
CA TYR A 185 18.12 -7.49 15.31
C TYR A 185 17.14 -8.64 15.03
N GLN A 186 17.34 -9.38 13.95
CA GLN A 186 16.47 -10.50 13.60
C GLN A 186 16.51 -11.62 14.65
N ALA A 187 17.69 -12.06 15.10
CA ALA A 187 17.84 -13.06 16.14
C ALA A 187 17.09 -12.66 17.43
N SER A 188 17.16 -11.39 17.82
CA SER A 188 16.44 -10.87 18.99
C SER A 188 14.91 -10.91 18.87
N ARG A 189 14.37 -10.85 17.66
CA ARG A 189 12.92 -10.90 17.39
C ARG A 189 12.40 -12.31 17.17
N LEU A 190 13.23 -13.17 16.59
CA LEU A 190 12.89 -14.56 16.29
C LEU A 190 13.04 -15.47 17.51
N ALA A 191 14.04 -15.24 18.36
CA ALA A 191 14.23 -15.98 19.62
C ALA A 191 14.43 -15.00 20.80
N PRO A 192 13.41 -14.18 21.14
CA PRO A 192 13.52 -13.11 22.12
C PRO A 192 13.81 -13.62 23.54
N LYS A 193 13.39 -14.84 23.88
CA LYS A 193 13.68 -15.41 25.19
C LYS A 193 15.18 -15.54 25.45
N LYS A 194 15.98 -15.79 24.41
CA LYS A 194 17.42 -16.08 24.47
C LYS A 194 18.29 -14.89 24.08
N TYR A 195 17.94 -14.16 23.02
CA TYR A 195 18.81 -13.14 22.43
C TYR A 195 18.32 -11.71 22.60
N LEU A 196 17.09 -11.49 23.11
CA LEU A 196 16.66 -10.13 23.43
C LEU A 196 17.43 -9.66 24.67
N GLU A 197 18.12 -8.55 24.51
CA GLU A 197 18.80 -7.89 25.60
C GLU A 197 17.76 -7.34 26.57
N ARG A 198 17.67 -7.96 27.77
CA ARG A 198 16.84 -7.44 28.85
C ARG A 198 17.69 -6.47 29.64
N LEU A 199 17.23 -5.23 29.72
CA LEU A 199 17.69 -4.33 30.77
C LEU A 199 17.23 -4.92 32.10
N VAL A 200 18.15 -5.56 32.82
CA VAL A 200 17.93 -5.85 34.23
C VAL A 200 18.01 -4.51 34.93
N ALA A 201 16.86 -3.94 35.29
CA ALA A 201 16.82 -2.89 36.29
C ALA A 201 17.24 -3.53 37.61
N ALA A 202 18.55 -3.57 37.85
CA ALA A 202 19.13 -4.17 39.04
C ALA A 202 18.60 -3.43 40.27
N GLU A 203 17.94 -4.17 41.16
CA GLU A 203 18.02 -4.19 42.64
C GLU A 203 18.26 -2.90 43.48
N GLU A 204 18.66 -1.75 42.92
CA GLU A 204 18.76 -0.44 43.60
C GLU A 204 17.41 0.06 44.14
N MET A 205 16.30 -0.35 43.53
CA MET A 205 14.95 -0.01 43.99
C MET A 205 14.60 -0.68 45.34
N ALA A 206 15.29 -1.76 45.72
CA ALA A 206 15.11 -2.43 47.00
C ALA A 206 15.97 -1.81 48.13
N GLU A 207 17.19 -1.34 47.82
CA GLU A 207 18.09 -0.70 48.79
C GLU A 207 17.67 0.74 49.17
N LEU A 208 17.00 1.47 48.26
CA LEU A 208 16.56 2.84 48.52
C LEU A 208 15.31 2.95 49.42
N GLY A 209 14.76 1.84 49.92
CA GLY A 209 13.66 1.85 50.88
C GLY A 209 12.35 2.49 50.36
N ILE A 210 12.23 2.68 49.04
CA ILE A 210 11.02 3.17 48.38
C ILE A 210 10.08 1.98 48.16
N GLY A 211 9.62 1.37 49.27
CA GLY A 211 8.47 0.49 49.24
C GLY A 211 7.19 1.29 48.93
N PRO A 212 6.13 0.67 48.40
CA PRO A 212 4.89 1.36 48.13
C PRO A 212 4.27 1.81 49.47
N ARG A 213 4.49 3.07 49.85
CA ARG A 213 3.75 3.69 50.94
C ARG A 213 2.34 3.99 50.45
N GLY A 214 1.41 3.13 50.83
CA GLY A 214 -0.02 3.34 50.60
C GLY A 214 -0.75 2.01 50.58
N GLY A 215 -1.23 1.59 51.75
CA GLY A 215 -2.08 0.42 51.88
C GLY A 215 -3.26 0.51 50.91
N VAL A 216 -3.44 -0.54 50.10
CA VAL A 216 -4.65 -0.72 49.31
C VAL A 216 -5.78 -1.07 50.28
N SER A 217 -6.53 -0.05 50.68
CA SER A 217 -7.92 -0.24 51.08
C SER A 217 -8.63 -0.89 49.88
N ARG A 218 -9.18 -2.09 50.09
CA ARG A 218 -10.04 -2.78 49.11
C ARG A 218 -11.31 -1.95 48.89
N GLY A 219 -11.24 -0.98 47.98
CA GLY A 219 -12.38 -0.30 47.39
C GLY A 219 -12.91 -1.11 46.21
N ARG A 220 -14.18 -1.48 46.27
CA ARG A 220 -14.91 -2.21 45.25
C ARG A 220 -15.43 -1.20 44.20
N GLY A 221 -15.24 -1.48 42.90
CA GLY A 221 -15.72 -0.70 41.75
C GLY A 221 -14.63 0.16 41.09
N ARG A 222 -14.57 0.40 39.78
CA ARG A 222 -15.38 0.07 38.61
C ARG A 222 -14.51 0.44 37.39
N ASP A 223 -14.58 -0.36 36.33
CA ASP A 223 -14.19 -0.10 34.93
C ASP A 223 -13.20 1.03 34.62
N GLY A 224 -12.01 0.67 34.16
CA GLY A 224 -11.02 1.62 33.63
C GLY A 224 -9.66 0.97 33.43
N ASP A 225 -9.43 0.45 32.24
CA ASP A 225 -8.14 -0.03 31.74
C ASP A 225 -7.15 1.16 31.66
N ASP A 226 -6.50 1.50 32.78
CA ASP A 226 -5.39 2.46 32.81
C ASP A 226 -4.09 1.66 32.86
N ALA A 227 -3.66 1.19 31.68
CA ALA A 227 -2.34 0.63 31.49
C ALA A 227 -1.31 1.71 31.85
N ARG A 228 -0.71 1.59 33.04
CA ARG A 228 0.38 2.47 33.50
C ARG A 228 1.50 2.47 32.46
N ARG A 229 1.55 3.50 31.62
CA ARG A 229 2.58 3.68 30.59
C ARG A 229 3.88 4.08 31.28
N VAL A 230 4.82 3.14 31.40
CA VAL A 230 6.18 3.43 31.87
C VAL A 230 6.99 3.91 30.67
N VAL A 231 7.35 5.19 30.65
CA VAL A 231 8.22 5.77 29.63
C VAL A 231 9.65 5.79 30.15
N PHE A 232 10.54 5.03 29.50
CA PHE A 232 11.96 5.06 29.79
C PHE A 232 12.64 6.13 28.91
N HIS A 233 13.29 7.10 29.55
CA HIS A 233 14.14 8.07 28.86
C HIS A 233 15.61 7.64 28.99
N VAL A 234 16.26 7.36 27.86
CA VAL A 234 17.69 7.07 27.82
C VAL A 234 18.46 8.38 27.71
N THR A 235 19.19 8.75 28.76
CA THR A 235 20.02 9.96 28.79
C THR A 235 21.49 9.60 28.56
N HIS A 236 22.13 10.27 27.60
CA HIS A 236 23.57 10.17 27.37
C HIS A 236 24.29 11.34 28.07
N PHE A 237 25.46 11.08 28.65
CA PHE A 237 26.31 12.11 29.27
C PHE A 237 27.55 12.35 28.43
N GLU A 238 27.80 13.61 28.08
CA GLU A 238 28.85 13.98 27.14
C GLU A 238 29.59 15.23 27.57
N LYS A 239 30.86 15.36 27.18
CA LYS A 239 31.64 16.57 27.44
C LYS A 239 31.33 17.63 26.38
N GLY A 240 30.84 18.78 26.84
CA GLY A 240 30.64 19.97 26.02
C GLY A 240 31.93 20.75 25.74
N PRO A 241 31.83 21.86 25.01
CA PRO A 241 32.98 22.64 24.51
C PRO A 241 33.94 23.10 25.60
N ASN A 242 33.39 23.40 26.79
CA ASN A 242 34.14 23.90 27.94
C ASN A 242 34.57 22.77 28.91
N GLY A 243 34.46 21.50 28.51
CA GLY A 243 34.79 20.32 29.32
C GLY A 243 33.70 19.89 30.30
N THR A 244 32.60 20.64 30.43
CA THR A 244 31.45 20.34 31.28
C THR A 244 30.72 19.09 30.80
N VAL A 245 30.29 18.21 31.73
CA VAL A 245 29.46 17.05 31.39
C VAL A 245 28.00 17.47 31.28
N LEU A 246 27.38 17.20 30.14
CA LEU A 246 26.03 17.60 29.77
C LEU A 246 25.16 16.37 29.48
N ALA A 247 23.89 16.44 29.88
CA ALA A 247 22.89 15.40 29.65
C ALA A 247 22.11 15.67 28.35
N ALA A 248 21.99 14.66 27.49
CA ALA A 248 21.21 14.70 26.25
C ALA A 248 20.17 13.54 26.22
N PRO A 249 18.84 13.83 26.24
CA PRO A 249 18.22 15.13 26.50
C PRO A 249 18.38 15.58 27.97
N PRO A 250 18.35 16.90 28.26
CA PRO A 250 18.34 17.42 29.62
C PRO A 250 17.13 16.91 30.42
N ARG A 251 17.35 16.46 31.66
CA ARG A 251 16.29 15.83 32.48
C ARG A 251 15.55 16.81 33.39
N ASN A 252 16.11 17.99 33.61
CA ASN A 252 15.55 19.03 34.47
C ASN A 252 16.02 20.42 34.03
N ALA A 253 15.42 21.47 34.61
CA ALA A 253 15.71 22.87 34.27
C ALA A 253 17.19 23.24 34.51
N ARG A 254 17.84 22.65 35.51
CA ARG A 254 19.26 22.90 35.80
C ARG A 254 20.16 22.35 34.70
N GLU A 255 19.87 21.15 34.20
CA GLU A 255 20.61 20.54 33.09
C GLU A 255 20.35 21.26 31.76
N ALA A 256 19.12 21.74 31.54
CA ALA A 256 18.79 22.55 30.37
C ALA A 256 19.54 23.88 30.40
N GLN A 257 19.64 24.50 31.58
CA GLN A 257 20.39 25.74 31.78
C GLN A 257 21.90 25.51 31.59
N ALA A 258 22.45 24.43 32.16
CA ALA A 258 23.85 24.05 31.96
C ALA A 258 24.18 23.78 30.49
N TRP A 259 23.23 23.23 29.73
CA TRP A 259 23.36 23.05 28.28
C TRP A 259 23.47 24.40 27.55
N ILE A 260 22.59 25.36 27.87
CA ILE A 260 22.62 26.71 27.30
C ILE A 260 23.93 27.42 27.64
N GLU A 261 24.38 27.31 28.89
CA GLU A 261 25.63 27.93 29.35
C GLU A 261 26.86 27.34 28.66
N ALA A 262 26.86 26.04 28.36
CA ALA A 262 27.99 25.37 27.73
C ALA A 262 28.00 25.47 26.19
N THR A 263 26.82 25.57 25.55
CA THR A 263 26.70 25.51 24.08
C THR A 263 26.21 26.82 23.44
N GLY A 264 25.69 27.76 24.23
CA GLY A 264 25.12 29.02 23.76
C GLY A 264 23.72 28.90 23.16
N ALA A 265 23.12 27.71 23.12
CA ALA A 265 21.82 27.44 22.54
C ALA A 265 21.02 26.41 23.37
N PRO A 266 19.67 26.41 23.30
CA PRO A 266 18.87 25.35 23.92
C PRO A 266 19.13 24.00 23.25
N TYR A 267 18.91 22.91 23.99
CA TYR A 267 19.00 21.55 23.45
C TYR A 267 18.03 21.34 22.29
N VAL A 268 18.54 20.78 21.19
CA VAL A 268 17.75 20.36 20.03
C VAL A 268 18.04 18.89 19.77
N ASP A 269 16.99 18.08 19.63
CA ASP A 269 17.16 16.66 19.34
C ASP A 269 17.93 16.46 18.02
N GLY A 270 18.86 15.51 18.02
CA GLY A 270 19.78 15.28 16.90
C GLY A 270 20.97 16.25 16.82
N ILE A 271 21.13 17.23 17.73
CA ILE A 271 22.31 18.12 17.78
C ILE A 271 23.08 17.88 19.09
N GLY A 272 24.31 17.39 18.98
CA GLY A 272 25.21 17.20 20.11
C GLY A 272 25.83 18.50 20.63
N PRO A 273 26.46 18.50 21.82
CA PRO A 273 26.93 19.71 22.47
C PRO A 273 28.09 20.43 21.77
N ASN A 274 28.77 19.78 20.80
CA ASN A 274 29.81 20.40 19.98
C ASN A 274 29.32 20.66 18.53
N GLY A 275 28.01 20.69 18.31
CA GLY A 275 27.40 20.96 17.00
C GLY A 275 27.35 19.75 16.05
N GLN A 276 27.76 18.55 16.51
CA GLN A 276 27.67 17.33 15.71
C GLN A 276 26.20 16.93 15.46
N MET A 277 25.86 16.73 14.18
CA MET A 277 24.57 16.15 13.78
C MET A 277 24.53 14.66 14.11
N ARG A 278 23.37 14.18 14.59
CA ARG A 278 23.14 12.80 15.00
C ARG A 278 21.80 12.29 14.50
N PRO A 279 21.65 10.96 14.36
CA PRO A 279 20.31 10.37 14.23
C PRO A 279 19.43 10.86 15.40
N PRO A 280 18.18 11.26 15.14
CA PRO A 280 17.28 11.70 16.20
C PRO A 280 17.10 10.55 17.21
N MET A 281 17.12 10.87 18.50
CA MET A 281 16.88 9.89 19.54
C MET A 281 15.40 9.58 19.55
N ILE A 282 14.97 8.66 18.67
CA ILE A 282 13.57 8.22 18.59
C ILE A 282 13.13 7.80 20.01
N PRO A 283 12.15 8.49 20.60
CA PRO A 283 11.65 8.13 21.92
C PRO A 283 11.21 6.67 21.92
N LEU A 284 11.61 5.90 22.94
CA LEU A 284 11.13 4.52 23.12
C LEU A 284 9.59 4.44 23.26
N SER A 285 8.91 5.57 23.44
CA SER A 285 7.45 5.67 23.47
C SER A 285 6.78 5.49 22.11
N ASP A 286 7.53 5.64 21.01
CA ASP A 286 7.04 5.61 19.63
C ASP A 286 7.56 4.38 18.84
N ARG A 287 8.05 3.36 19.55
CA ARG A 287 8.45 2.05 19.00
C ARG A 287 7.53 0.92 19.45
#